data_AF-A0A484IA65-F1
#
_entry.id   AF-A0A484IA65-F1
#
_cell.length_a   1.000
_cell.length_b   1.000
_cell.length_c   1.000
_cell.angle_alpha   90.00
_cell.angle_beta   90.00
_cell.angle_gamma   90.00
#
_symmetry.space_group_name_H-M   'P 1'
#
loop_
_entity.id
_entity.type
_entity.pdbx_description
1 polymer ?
#
loop_
_entity_poly.entity_id
_entity_poly.type
_entity_poly.pdbx_seq_one_letter_code
_entity_poly.pdbx_strand_id
1 'polypeptide(L)' 'MTNNNDIDTSANESSSVFETPEEKKRRFLMEFENPFKCDKCSERFKKKKYLREHKAEVHAY' A
#
# COMPACT_ATOMS: atom_id res chain seq x y z
N MET A 1 -12.63 -16.27 21.07
CA MET A 1 -12.83 -17.09 19.87
C MET A 1 -12.54 -16.23 18.66
N THR A 2 -11.88 -16.81 17.67
CA THR A 2 -11.43 -16.19 16.42
C THR A 2 -12.60 -15.62 15.61
N ASN A 3 -12.34 -14.57 14.81
CA ASN A 3 -12.44 -14.65 13.34
C ASN A 3 -12.44 -13.25 12.72
N ASN A 4 -11.26 -12.87 12.20
CA ASN A 4 -11.03 -12.41 10.83
C ASN A 4 -12.30 -12.01 10.06
N ASN A 5 -12.42 -10.72 9.78
CA ASN A 5 -13.04 -10.26 8.54
C ASN A 5 -12.01 -9.39 7.84
N ASP A 6 -11.22 -10.07 7.03
CA ASP A 6 -10.40 -9.52 5.97
C ASP A 6 -11.30 -8.69 5.06
N ILE A 7 -11.34 -7.37 5.28
CA ILE A 7 -11.90 -6.44 4.30
C ILE A 7 -10.77 -6.12 3.31
N ASP A 8 -10.54 -7.09 2.43
CA ASP A 8 -9.92 -6.83 1.15
C ASP A 8 -10.85 -5.89 0.39
N THR A 9 -10.40 -4.66 0.16
CA THR A 9 -11.07 -3.74 -0.76
C THR A 9 -10.01 -3.14 -1.66
N SER A 10 -9.33 -4.02 -2.40
CA SER A 10 -8.76 -3.66 -3.69
C SER A 10 -9.78 -3.96 -4.77
N ALA A 11 -10.68 -3.02 -5.03
CA ALA A 11 -11.05 -2.63 -6.39
C ALA A 11 -12.16 -1.59 -6.33
N ASN A 12 -11.86 -0.45 -6.94
CA ASN A 12 -12.78 0.27 -7.82
C ASN A 12 -14.21 0.45 -7.30
N GLU A 13 -14.49 1.59 -6.68
CA GLU A 13 -15.77 2.27 -6.91
C GLU A 13 -15.49 3.77 -6.98
N SER A 14 -15.58 4.29 -8.20
CA SER A 14 -15.68 5.71 -8.46
C SER A 14 -17.02 6.21 -7.92
N SER A 15 -16.98 7.43 -7.37
CA SER A 15 -18.11 8.27 -7.01
C SER A 15 -18.57 8.22 -5.54
N SER A 16 -18.29 9.34 -4.85
CA SER A 16 -19.04 9.88 -3.70
C SER A 16 -19.05 9.04 -2.41
N VAL A 17 -17.92 8.93 -1.72
CA VAL A 17 -17.87 8.38 -0.35
C VAL A 17 -17.18 9.37 0.58
N PHE A 18 -17.82 9.67 1.70
CA PHE A 18 -17.32 10.51 2.78
C PHE A 18 -15.95 10.01 3.23
N GLU A 19 -14.89 10.62 2.68
CA GLU A 19 -13.51 10.26 2.99
C GLU A 19 -13.26 10.58 4.45
N THR A 20 -13.17 9.53 5.26
CA THR A 20 -12.84 9.71 6.66
C THR A 20 -11.45 10.36 6.75
N PRO A 21 -11.19 11.17 7.78
CA PRO A 21 -9.85 11.74 8.01
C PRO A 21 -8.74 10.68 8.00
N GLU A 22 -9.09 9.45 8.40
CA GLU A 22 -8.19 8.29 8.41
C GLU A 22 -7.82 7.82 7.00
N GLU A 23 -8.77 7.76 6.08
CA GLU A 23 -8.52 7.37 4.67
C GLU A 23 -7.71 8.44 3.93
N LYS A 24 -8.00 9.72 4.18
CA LYS A 24 -7.19 10.83 3.64
C LYS A 24 -5.75 10.75 4.12
N LYS A 25 -5.55 10.47 5.42
CA LYS A 25 -4.22 10.28 6.00
C LYS A 25 -3.52 9.07 5.37
N ARG A 26 -4.20 7.92 5.23
CA ARG A 26 -3.62 6.73 4.59
C ARG A 26 -3.15 7.00 3.16
N ARG A 27 -3.93 7.71 2.35
CA ARG A 27 -3.52 8.09 0.99
C ARG A 27 -2.34 9.04 0.99
N PHE A 28 -2.32 10.03 1.89
CA PHE A 28 -1.16 10.92 2.02
C PHE A 28 0.10 10.14 2.40
N LEU A 29 0.05 9.21 3.36
CA LEU A 29 1.20 8.37 3.71
C LEU A 29 1.64 7.48 2.53
N MET A 30 0.69 6.95 1.76
CA MET A 30 0.98 6.16 0.58
C MET A 30 1.64 6.96 -0.54
N GLU A 31 1.22 8.20 -0.78
CA GLU A 31 1.68 9.01 -1.90
C GLU A 31 2.94 9.82 -1.56
N PHE A 32 3.07 10.30 -0.33
CA PHE A 32 4.16 11.20 0.09
C PHE A 32 5.22 10.52 0.94
N GLU A 33 4.85 9.64 1.87
CA GLU A 33 5.85 9.01 2.74
C GLU A 33 6.48 7.78 2.08
N ASN A 34 5.69 6.85 1.52
CA ASN A 34 6.19 5.64 0.87
C ASN A 34 5.58 5.43 -0.53
N PRO A 35 5.91 6.30 -1.51
CA PRO A 35 5.34 6.25 -2.85
C PRO A 35 5.65 4.96 -3.63
N PHE A 36 6.73 4.25 -3.28
CA PHE A 36 7.22 3.13 -4.07
C PHE A 36 6.70 1.80 -3.52
N LYS A 37 5.60 1.29 -4.10
CA LYS A 37 5.06 -0.04 -3.78
C LYS A 37 5.79 -1.14 -4.58
N CYS A 38 6.05 -2.28 -3.95
CA CYS A 38 6.47 -3.47 -4.67
C CYS A 38 5.33 -4.08 -5.49
N ASP A 39 5.63 -4.63 -6.66
CA ASP A 39 4.67 -5.34 -7.52
C ASP A 39 4.46 -6.80 -7.07
N LYS A 40 5.47 -7.41 -6.44
CA LYS A 40 5.41 -8.80 -5.95
C LYS A 40 4.88 -8.92 -4.52
N CYS A 41 4.95 -7.86 -3.71
CA CYS A 41 4.43 -7.84 -2.34
C CYS A 41 3.78 -6.48 -1.99
N SER A 42 3.09 -6.40 -0.85
CA SER A 42 2.42 -5.17 -0.41
C SER A 42 3.33 -4.16 0.33
N GLU A 43 4.65 -4.36 0.30
CA GLU A 43 5.60 -3.42 0.92
C GLU A 43 5.73 -2.12 0.14
N ARG A 44 5.93 -1.03 0.89
CA ARG A 44 6.08 0.32 0.37
C ARG A 44 7.34 0.96 0.93
N PHE A 45 8.05 1.68 0.08
CA PHE A 45 9.34 2.28 0.39
C PHE A 45 9.34 3.78 0.14
N LYS A 46 10.11 4.52 0.95
CA LYS A 46 10.33 5.98 0.80
C LYS A 46 11.12 6.34 -0.46
N LYS A 47 11.96 5.42 -0.96
CA LYS A 47 12.88 5.68 -2.08
C LYS A 47 12.94 4.50 -3.05
N LYS A 48 13.17 4.79 -4.34
CA LYS A 48 13.37 3.76 -5.38
C LYS A 48 14.57 2.83 -5.11
N LYS A 49 15.65 3.32 -4.51
CA LYS A 49 16.83 2.50 -4.17
C LYS A 49 16.44 1.32 -3.28
N TYR A 50 15.67 1.59 -2.22
CA TYR A 50 15.21 0.56 -1.29
C TYR A 50 14.27 -0.44 -1.96
N LEU A 51 13.36 0.04 -2.82
CA LEU A 51 12.51 -0.88 -3.58
C LEU A 51 13.34 -1.79 -4.51
N ARG A 52 14.40 -1.27 -5.15
CA ARG A 52 15.26 -2.07 -6.03
C ARG A 52 16.04 -3.12 -5.25
N GLU A 53 16.61 -2.73 -4.12
CA GLU A 53 17.34 -3.62 -3.21
C GLU A 53 16.41 -4.72 -2.67
N HIS A 54 15.23 -4.34 -2.16
CA HIS A 54 14.16 -5.26 -1.77
C HIS A 54 13.82 -6.27 -2.88
N LYS A 55 13.61 -5.80 -4.11
CA LYS A 55 13.31 -6.68 -5.24
C LYS A 55 14.44 -7.66 -5.55
N ALA A 56 15.69 -7.24 -5.38
CA ALA A 56 16.86 -8.09 -5.63
C ALA A 56 17.07 -9.12 -4.51
N GLU A 57 16.91 -8.72 -3.24
CA GLU A 57 17.18 -9.58 -2.08
C GLU A 57 16.00 -10.49 -1.73
N VAL A 58 14.77 -9.96 -1.71
CA VAL A 58 13.58 -10.68 -1.26
C VAL A 58 12.90 -11.43 -2.41
N HIS A 59 12.91 -10.83 -3.59
CA HIS A 59 12.18 -11.37 -4.75
C HIS A 59 13.06 -11.88 -5.88
N ALA A 60 14.39 -11.92 -5.67
CA ALA A 60 15.43 -12.45 -6.56
C ALA A 60 14.95 -12.48 -8.02
N TYR A 61 14.98 -11.31 -8.66
CA TYR A 61 14.58 -11.18 -10.05
C TYR A 61 15.62 -11.79 -10.98
#